data_AF-A0A6J6ITR7-F1
#
_entry.id   AF-A0A6J6ITR7-F1
#
_cell.length_a   1.000
_cell.length_b   1.000
_cell.length_c   1.000
_cell.angle_alpha   90.00
_cell.angle_beta   90.00
_cell.angle_gamma   90.00
#
_symmetry.space_group_name_H-M   'P 1'
#
loop_
_entity.id
_entity.type
_entity.pdbx_description
1 polymer ?
#
loop_
_entity_poly.entity_id
_entity_poly.type
_entity_poly.pdbx_seq_one_letter_code
_entity_poly.pdbx_strand_id
1 'polypeptide(L)'
;MSAKLVTAHLKKFDKEQRLCLENLRDITRATLPGASEVIKYGIPTFVIEGVPVLGFDGFKGHNSIFPYSGSFNSRLSTELKNYEKTEGSIHFSLTQNFPKALLIKIIKERIAQINESYPKRNGEYLEFYGNGVLKARGKYKGEALHGDWQWFRKNGTIMRSGSFKSGVQAGTWTTYDQAGKVYKVTQF
;
A
#
# COMPACT_ATOMS: atom_id res chain seq x y z
N MET A 1 -12.06 10.55 8.97
CA MET A 1 -11.71 11.98 9.06
C MET A 1 -10.59 12.41 8.10
N SER A 2 -9.72 11.51 7.62
CA SER A 2 -8.58 11.85 6.76
C SER A 2 -8.90 12.00 5.26
N ALA A 3 -9.81 11.19 4.70
CA ALA A 3 -10.25 11.34 3.30
C ALA A 3 -10.94 12.70 3.01
N LYS A 4 -11.61 13.28 4.02
CA LYS A 4 -12.19 14.64 3.94
C LYS A 4 -11.09 15.71 3.83
N LEU A 5 -9.97 15.54 4.52
CA LEU A 5 -8.81 16.45 4.42
C LEU A 5 -8.19 16.40 3.02
N VAL A 6 -8.07 15.21 2.43
CA VAL A 6 -7.62 15.08 1.03
C VAL A 6 -8.59 15.78 0.08
N THR A 7 -9.90 15.58 0.23
CA THR A 7 -10.89 16.31 -0.58
C THR A 7 -10.76 17.83 -0.42
N ALA A 8 -10.56 18.32 0.82
CA ALA A 8 -10.35 19.75 1.06
C ALA A 8 -9.05 20.27 0.45
N HIS A 9 -7.97 19.47 0.48
CA HIS A 9 -6.69 19.80 -0.15
C HIS A 9 -6.82 19.98 -1.65
N LEU A 10 -7.53 19.07 -2.33
CA LEU A 10 -7.69 19.14 -3.79
C LEU A 10 -8.51 20.34 -4.26
N LYS A 11 -9.34 20.95 -3.39
CA LYS A 11 -10.09 22.17 -3.72
C LYS A 11 -9.20 23.40 -3.96
N LYS A 12 -7.92 23.35 -3.59
CA LYS A 12 -6.96 24.45 -3.81
C LYS A 12 -6.56 24.60 -5.28
N PHE A 13 -6.72 23.54 -6.07
CA PHE A 13 -6.38 23.54 -7.50
C PHE A 13 -7.54 24.03 -8.36
N ASP A 14 -7.22 24.54 -9.54
CA ASP A 14 -8.21 24.88 -10.54
C ASP A 14 -9.02 23.65 -10.98
N LYS A 15 -10.12 23.89 -11.69
CA LYS A 15 -11.08 22.84 -12.02
C LYS A 15 -10.44 21.70 -12.84
N GLU A 16 -9.63 22.00 -13.84
CA GLU A 16 -9.09 20.99 -14.75
C GLU A 16 -7.99 20.16 -14.06
N GLN A 17 -7.08 20.83 -13.36
CA GLN A 17 -6.04 20.17 -12.58
C GLN A 17 -6.64 19.29 -11.48
N ARG A 18 -7.65 19.80 -10.77
CA ARG A 18 -8.35 19.04 -9.74
C ARG A 18 -8.99 17.76 -10.31
N LEU A 19 -9.63 17.83 -11.48
CA LEU A 19 -10.24 16.65 -12.10
C LEU A 19 -9.20 15.58 -12.42
N CYS A 20 -7.99 15.96 -12.85
CA CYS A 20 -6.90 15.00 -13.08
C CYS A 20 -6.42 14.34 -11.79
N LEU A 21 -6.25 15.12 -10.71
CA LEU A 21 -5.84 14.59 -9.41
C LEU A 21 -6.93 13.70 -8.78
N GLU A 22 -8.21 14.05 -8.96
CA GLU A 22 -9.36 13.24 -8.53
C GLU A 22 -9.42 11.92 -9.31
N ASN A 23 -9.19 11.93 -10.62
CA ASN A 23 -9.12 10.72 -11.43
C ASN A 23 -8.01 9.77 -10.92
N LEU A 24 -6.82 10.30 -10.65
CA LEU A 24 -5.70 9.55 -10.10
C LEU A 24 -6.04 8.94 -8.73
N ARG A 25 -6.66 9.74 -7.85
CA ARG A 25 -7.12 9.31 -6.53
C ARG A 25 -8.10 8.15 -6.63
N ASP A 26 -9.07 8.22 -7.55
CA ASP A 26 -10.10 7.20 -7.72
C ASP A 26 -9.53 5.89 -8.26
N ILE A 27 -8.62 5.95 -9.23
CA ILE A 27 -7.91 4.76 -9.72
C ILE A 27 -7.09 4.13 -8.58
N THR A 28 -6.42 4.95 -7.78
CA THR A 28 -5.59 4.47 -6.66
C THR A 28 -6.45 3.82 -5.58
N ARG A 29 -7.59 4.43 -5.21
CA ARG A 29 -8.55 3.85 -4.26
C ARG A 29 -9.11 2.51 -4.75
N ALA A 30 -9.45 2.42 -6.02
CA ALA A 30 -9.93 1.16 -6.62
C ALA A 30 -8.84 0.07 -6.64
N THR A 31 -7.57 0.46 -6.77
CA THR A 31 -6.43 -0.47 -6.81
C THR A 31 -5.99 -0.90 -5.41
N LEU A 32 -6.18 -0.04 -4.41
CA LEU A 32 -5.79 -0.24 -3.00
C LEU A 32 -7.02 -0.16 -2.07
N PRO A 33 -7.96 -1.12 -2.14
CA PRO A 33 -9.22 -1.05 -1.40
C PRO A 33 -9.05 -1.08 0.14
N GLY A 34 -7.91 -1.53 0.65
CA GLY A 34 -7.57 -1.52 2.08
C GLY A 34 -6.75 -0.32 2.55
N ALA A 35 -6.39 0.61 1.66
CA ALA A 35 -5.54 1.74 2.02
C ALA A 35 -6.34 2.87 2.66
N SER A 36 -5.71 3.52 3.65
CA SER A 36 -6.18 4.78 4.21
C SER A 36 -5.56 5.96 3.47
N GLU A 37 -6.37 6.99 3.24
CA GLU A 37 -5.89 8.27 2.71
C GLU A 37 -5.51 9.19 3.86
N VAL A 38 -4.31 9.78 3.85
CA VAL A 38 -3.82 10.72 4.86
C VAL A 38 -3.14 11.92 4.20
N ILE A 39 -2.87 12.99 4.96
CA ILE A 39 -1.95 14.05 4.56
C ILE A 39 -0.63 13.81 5.29
N LYS A 40 0.46 13.54 4.56
CA LYS A 40 1.79 13.33 5.12
C LYS A 40 2.76 14.34 4.50
N TYR A 41 3.43 15.13 5.34
CA TYR A 41 4.28 16.24 4.90
C TYR A 41 3.57 17.22 3.93
N GLY A 42 2.27 17.45 4.14
CA GLY A 42 1.45 18.31 3.28
C GLY A 42 0.89 17.64 2.02
N ILE A 43 1.28 16.38 1.73
CA ILE A 43 0.92 15.67 0.50
C ILE A 43 -0.18 14.61 0.78
N PRO A 44 -1.25 14.55 -0.03
CA PRO A 44 -2.17 13.41 -0.06
C PRO A 44 -1.45 12.08 -0.30
N THR A 45 -1.63 11.11 0.61
CA THR A 45 -0.91 9.84 0.58
C THR A 45 -1.82 8.66 0.91
N PHE A 46 -1.70 7.57 0.15
CA PHE A 46 -2.29 6.27 0.44
C PHE A 46 -1.33 5.43 1.29
N VAL A 47 -1.85 4.88 2.38
CA VAL A 47 -1.11 4.14 3.40
C VAL A 47 -1.78 2.80 3.68
N ILE A 48 -1.00 1.72 3.73
CA ILE A 48 -1.45 0.38 4.15
C ILE A 48 -0.69 -0.01 5.42
N GLU A 49 -1.39 -0.38 6.49
CA GLU A 49 -0.76 -0.76 7.77
C GLU A 49 0.36 0.21 8.24
N GLY A 50 0.15 1.52 8.06
CA GLY A 50 1.14 2.56 8.40
C GLY A 50 2.26 2.79 7.37
N VAL A 51 2.36 1.96 6.32
CA VAL A 51 3.36 2.06 5.25
C VAL A 51 2.86 2.92 4.09
N PRO A 52 3.55 4.02 3.72
CA PRO A 52 3.20 4.82 2.55
C PRO A 52 3.42 4.05 1.24
N VAL A 53 2.37 4.01 0.41
CA VAL A 53 2.38 3.36 -0.91
C VAL A 53 2.49 4.40 -2.01
N LEU A 54 1.59 5.39 -2.05
CA LEU A 54 1.54 6.36 -3.14
C LEU A 54 1.11 7.72 -2.63
N GLY A 55 1.93 8.74 -2.85
CA GLY A 55 1.56 10.13 -2.70
C GLY A 55 1.18 10.74 -4.05
N PHE A 56 0.39 11.82 -4.03
CA PHE A 56 0.11 12.60 -5.23
C PHE A 56 -0.21 14.05 -4.86
N ASP A 57 0.21 15.00 -5.71
CA ASP A 57 -0.15 16.41 -5.52
C ASP A 57 -0.05 17.22 -6.83
N GLY A 58 -0.61 18.43 -6.82
CA GLY A 58 -0.54 19.39 -7.92
C GLY A 58 0.48 20.50 -7.69
N PHE A 59 1.09 20.99 -8.77
CA PHE A 59 2.02 22.12 -8.82
C PHE A 59 1.64 23.08 -9.96
N LYS A 60 2.28 24.25 -10.04
CA LYS A 60 1.95 25.29 -11.04
C LYS A 60 2.10 24.83 -12.51
N GLY A 61 3.01 23.90 -12.78
CA GLY A 61 3.33 23.46 -14.15
C GLY A 61 3.09 21.97 -14.43
N HIS A 62 2.83 21.18 -13.40
CA HIS A 62 2.66 19.73 -13.51
C HIS A 62 1.88 19.19 -12.30
N ASN A 63 1.46 17.94 -12.41
CA ASN A 63 1.06 17.11 -11.27
C ASN A 63 2.16 16.09 -10.98
N SER A 64 2.22 15.59 -9.76
CA SER A 64 3.25 14.63 -9.34
C SER A 64 2.67 13.40 -8.67
N ILE A 65 3.31 12.27 -8.96
CA ILE A 65 3.13 10.99 -8.25
C ILE A 65 4.38 10.72 -7.43
N PHE A 66 4.22 10.28 -6.18
CA PHE A 66 5.31 9.98 -5.24
C PHE A 66 5.24 8.49 -4.83
N PRO A 67 6.01 7.60 -5.49
CA PRO A 67 6.03 6.16 -5.15
C PRO A 67 6.76 5.83 -3.83
N TYR A 68 7.44 6.80 -3.21
CA TYR A 68 8.23 6.61 -1.97
C TYR A 68 9.27 5.49 -2.04
N SER A 69 9.98 5.37 -3.17
CA SER A 69 11.02 4.38 -3.38
C SER A 69 12.19 4.94 -4.18
N GLY A 70 13.41 4.84 -3.63
CA GLY A 70 14.63 5.35 -4.27
C GLY A 70 15.12 4.52 -5.46
N SER A 71 14.62 3.30 -5.66
CA SER A 71 14.98 2.44 -6.80
C SER A 71 13.86 2.32 -7.84
N PHE A 72 12.80 3.11 -7.71
CA PHE A 72 11.61 2.94 -8.53
C PHE A 72 11.85 3.21 -10.03
N ASN A 73 12.61 4.26 -10.33
CA ASN A 73 12.85 4.70 -11.69
C ASN A 73 13.59 3.66 -12.53
N SER A 74 14.45 2.82 -11.93
CA SER A 74 15.15 1.76 -12.66
C SER A 74 14.23 0.61 -13.05
N ARG A 75 13.26 0.26 -12.18
CA ARG A 75 12.35 -0.88 -12.40
C ARG A 75 11.28 -0.63 -13.47
N LEU A 76 10.91 0.63 -13.72
CA LEU A 76 9.95 1.02 -14.76
C LEU A 76 10.56 1.99 -15.80
N SER A 77 11.84 1.82 -16.09
CA SER A 77 12.60 2.73 -16.95
C SER A 77 12.00 2.85 -18.35
N THR A 78 11.54 1.75 -18.95
CA THR A 78 10.93 1.73 -20.28
C THR A 78 9.60 2.47 -20.33
N GLU A 79 8.71 2.23 -19.36
CA GLU A 79 7.39 2.82 -19.32
C GLU A 79 7.43 4.30 -18.99
N LEU A 80 8.39 4.71 -18.15
CA LEU A 80 8.52 6.07 -17.69
C LEU A 80 9.42 6.92 -18.58
N LYS A 81 10.00 6.38 -19.66
CA LYS A 81 11.03 7.06 -20.48
C LYS A 81 10.65 8.48 -20.92
N ASN A 82 9.37 8.72 -21.21
CA ASN A 82 8.84 9.99 -21.72
C ASN A 82 8.29 10.93 -20.63
N TYR A 83 8.39 10.55 -19.35
CA TYR A 83 7.96 11.40 -18.24
C TYR A 83 9.16 12.16 -17.65
N GLU A 84 8.95 13.41 -17.28
CA GLU A 84 9.89 14.10 -16.40
C GLU A 84 9.85 13.44 -15.00
N LYS A 85 11.03 13.24 -14.40
CA LYS A 85 11.20 12.49 -13.16
C LYS A 85 12.24 13.15 -12.27
N THR A 86 12.04 13.01 -10.96
CA THR A 86 13.10 13.21 -9.96
C THR A 86 13.45 11.86 -9.32
N GLU A 87 14.36 11.83 -8.34
CA GLU A 87 14.64 10.62 -7.57
C GLU A 87 13.38 10.05 -6.89
N GLY A 88 12.43 10.90 -6.49
CA GLY A 88 11.25 10.50 -5.72
C GLY A 88 9.90 10.76 -6.36
N SER A 89 9.84 11.38 -7.54
CA SER A 89 8.57 11.77 -8.19
C SER A 89 8.54 11.54 -9.69
N ILE A 90 7.32 11.37 -10.20
CA ILE A 90 7.00 11.31 -11.63
C ILE A 90 6.08 12.50 -11.92
N HIS A 91 6.49 13.38 -12.82
CA HIS A 91 5.70 14.55 -13.21
C HIS A 91 4.83 14.19 -14.41
N PHE A 92 3.57 14.64 -14.40
CA PHE A 92 2.63 14.47 -15.50
C PHE A 92 1.81 15.75 -15.72
N SER A 93 1.09 15.77 -16.83
CA SER A 93 0.30 16.93 -17.27
C SER A 93 -0.64 17.46 -16.19
N LEU A 94 -0.84 18.78 -16.20
CA LEU A 94 -1.86 19.46 -15.39
C LEU A 94 -3.27 18.95 -15.69
N THR A 95 -3.58 18.72 -16.98
CA THR A 95 -4.96 18.52 -17.46
C THR A 95 -5.17 17.21 -18.22
N GLN A 96 -4.11 16.43 -18.45
CA GLN A 96 -4.20 15.10 -19.03
C GLN A 96 -4.07 14.02 -17.95
N ASN A 97 -5.06 13.13 -17.87
CA ASN A 97 -5.07 12.04 -16.90
C ASN A 97 -3.85 11.12 -17.06
N PHE A 98 -3.30 10.68 -15.93
CA PHE A 98 -2.24 9.69 -15.91
C PHE A 98 -2.74 8.33 -16.42
N PRO A 99 -2.00 7.61 -17.28
CA PRO A 99 -2.49 6.34 -17.84
C PRO A 99 -2.80 5.31 -16.75
N LYS A 100 -4.07 4.87 -16.67
CA LYS A 100 -4.56 3.93 -15.66
C LYS A 100 -3.71 2.66 -15.56
N ALA A 101 -3.34 2.07 -16.69
CA ALA A 101 -2.54 0.84 -16.72
C ALA A 101 -1.16 1.05 -16.09
N LEU A 102 -0.53 2.19 -16.35
CA LEU A 102 0.77 2.54 -15.79
C LEU A 102 0.65 2.82 -14.28
N LEU A 103 -0.38 3.53 -13.83
CA LEU A 103 -0.64 3.76 -12.41
C LEU A 103 -0.82 2.45 -11.63
N ILE A 104 -1.59 1.50 -12.18
CA ILE A 104 -1.75 0.17 -11.57
C ILE A 104 -0.41 -0.57 -11.51
N LYS A 105 0.41 -0.47 -12.56
CA LYS A 105 1.75 -1.08 -12.57
C LYS A 105 2.66 -0.45 -11.50
N ILE A 106 2.63 0.87 -11.36
CA ILE A 106 3.38 1.61 -10.34
C ILE A 106 3.00 1.13 -8.94
N ILE A 107 1.70 1.04 -8.65
CA ILE A 107 1.20 0.61 -7.34
C ILE A 107 1.65 -0.83 -7.06
N LYS A 108 1.49 -1.75 -8.01
CA LYS A 108 1.87 -3.16 -7.83
C LYS A 108 3.37 -3.33 -7.57
N GLU A 109 4.20 -2.63 -8.33
CA GLU A 109 5.66 -2.67 -8.14
C GLU A 109 6.03 -2.12 -6.76
N ARG A 110 5.37 -1.05 -6.32
CA ARG A 110 5.59 -0.51 -4.98
C ARG A 110 5.20 -1.49 -3.88
N ILE A 111 4.10 -2.22 -4.03
CA ILE A 111 3.73 -3.27 -3.08
C ILE A 111 4.77 -4.40 -3.05
N ALA A 112 5.29 -4.81 -4.21
CA ALA A 112 6.35 -5.82 -4.27
C ALA A 112 7.60 -5.37 -3.50
N GLN A 113 8.04 -4.13 -3.70
CA GLN A 113 9.15 -3.55 -2.95
C GLN A 113 8.88 -3.44 -1.44
N ILE A 114 7.65 -3.13 -1.04
CA ILE A 114 7.27 -3.13 0.38
C ILE A 114 7.43 -4.54 0.94
N ASN A 115 6.94 -5.58 0.26
CA ASN A 115 7.10 -6.97 0.69
C ASN A 115 8.57 -7.40 0.78
N GLU A 116 9.39 -7.03 -0.21
CA GLU A 116 10.86 -7.28 -0.21
C GLU A 116 11.56 -6.62 0.98
N SER A 117 10.97 -5.58 1.56
CA SER A 117 11.53 -4.84 2.71
C SER A 117 11.20 -5.46 4.07
N TYR A 118 10.48 -6.58 4.11
CA TYR A 118 10.16 -7.36 5.30
C TYR A 118 10.87 -8.73 5.28
N PRO A 119 11.24 -9.30 6.45
CA PRO A 119 11.04 -8.74 7.79
C PRO A 119 11.92 -7.51 8.06
N LYS A 120 11.45 -6.62 8.92
CA LYS A 120 12.27 -5.50 9.43
C LYS A 120 13.32 -6.04 10.40
N ARG A 121 14.39 -5.27 10.63
CA ARG A 121 15.49 -5.64 11.54
C ARG A 121 15.03 -5.94 12.97
N ASN A 122 13.93 -5.34 13.42
CA ASN A 122 13.32 -5.59 14.73
C ASN A 122 12.44 -6.88 14.76
N GLY A 123 12.41 -7.64 13.67
CA GLY A 123 11.63 -8.85 13.49
C GLY A 123 10.18 -8.62 13.03
N GLU A 124 9.70 -7.38 12.94
CA GLU A 124 8.35 -7.12 12.44
C GLU A 124 8.18 -7.67 11.03
N TYR A 125 7.06 -8.34 10.77
CA TYR A 125 6.74 -8.91 9.46
C TYR A 125 5.36 -8.48 9.02
N LEU A 126 5.28 -7.88 7.84
CA LEU A 126 4.06 -7.65 7.08
C LEU A 126 4.28 -8.21 5.67
N GLU A 127 3.24 -8.82 5.12
CA GLU A 127 3.20 -9.23 3.71
C GLU A 127 1.84 -8.81 3.14
N PHE A 128 1.83 -8.28 1.93
CA PHE A 128 0.63 -7.80 1.25
C PHE A 128 0.40 -8.53 -0.07
N TYR A 129 -0.88 -8.72 -0.44
CA TYR A 129 -1.25 -9.05 -1.80
C TYR A 129 -1.00 -7.85 -2.73
N GLY A 130 -0.89 -8.07 -4.05
CA GLY A 130 -0.61 -7.00 -5.03
C GLY A 130 -1.66 -5.88 -5.12
N ASN A 131 -2.80 -5.99 -4.43
CA ASN A 131 -3.80 -4.92 -4.25
C ASN A 131 -3.64 -4.18 -2.90
N GLY A 132 -2.55 -4.40 -2.18
CA GLY A 132 -2.27 -3.77 -0.88
C GLY A 132 -3.07 -4.34 0.30
N VAL A 133 -3.91 -5.37 0.10
CA VAL A 133 -4.58 -6.06 1.22
C VAL A 133 -3.55 -6.86 2.00
N LEU A 134 -3.57 -6.75 3.33
CA LEU A 134 -2.70 -7.52 4.22
C LEU A 134 -2.90 -9.01 3.96
N LYS A 135 -1.80 -9.74 3.79
CA LYS A 135 -1.75 -11.20 3.59
C LYS A 135 -1.29 -11.90 4.86
N ALA A 136 -0.27 -11.36 5.52
CA ALA A 136 0.23 -11.89 6.78
C ALA A 136 0.81 -10.77 7.64
N ARG A 137 0.64 -10.90 8.97
CA ARG A 137 1.38 -10.11 9.95
C ARG A 137 1.84 -10.96 11.12
N GLY A 138 2.99 -10.60 11.66
CA GLY A 138 3.53 -11.23 12.86
C GLY A 138 4.93 -10.72 13.17
N LYS A 139 5.69 -11.53 13.91
CA LYS A 139 7.05 -11.18 14.30
C LYS A 139 7.99 -12.38 14.19
N TYR A 140 9.24 -12.10 13.87
CA TYR A 140 10.38 -13.00 13.96
C TYR A 140 11.21 -12.67 15.19
N LYS A 141 11.82 -13.70 15.77
CA LYS A 141 12.91 -13.58 16.74
C LYS A 141 14.09 -14.39 16.21
N GLY A 142 15.13 -13.69 15.74
CA GLY A 142 16.14 -14.31 14.87
C GLY A 142 15.50 -14.75 13.55
N GLU A 143 15.74 -15.98 13.13
CA GLU A 143 15.15 -16.55 11.90
C GLU A 143 13.83 -17.29 12.16
N ALA A 144 13.37 -17.35 13.42
CA ALA A 144 12.21 -18.12 13.82
C ALA A 144 10.95 -17.26 14.00
N LEU A 145 9.79 -17.78 13.57
CA LEU A 145 8.48 -17.18 13.86
C LEU A 145 8.26 -17.10 15.38
N HIS A 146 7.74 -15.97 15.86
CA HIS A 146 7.54 -15.73 17.28
C HIS A 146 6.35 -14.81 17.56
N GLY A 147 5.66 -15.06 18.68
CA GLY A 147 4.50 -14.27 19.10
C GLY A 147 3.29 -14.51 18.21
N ASP A 148 2.38 -13.54 18.19
CA ASP A 148 1.12 -13.66 17.46
C ASP A 148 1.31 -13.51 15.96
N TRP A 149 0.60 -14.35 15.22
CA TRP A 149 0.58 -14.37 13.77
C TRP A 149 -0.85 -14.42 13.26
N GLN A 150 -1.08 -13.69 12.17
CA GLN A 150 -2.37 -13.65 11.48
C GLN A 150 -2.15 -13.69 9.98
N TRP A 151 -2.98 -14.46 9.30
CA TRP A 151 -3.04 -14.53 7.85
C TRP A 151 -4.45 -14.18 7.39
N PHE A 152 -4.53 -13.51 6.26
CA PHE A 152 -5.76 -12.97 5.70
C PHE A 152 -5.87 -13.41 4.24
N ARG A 153 -7.10 -13.45 3.74
CA ARG A 153 -7.40 -13.70 2.33
C ARG A 153 -7.29 -12.41 1.52
N LYS A 154 -7.30 -12.53 0.19
CA LYS A 154 -7.20 -11.39 -0.74
C LYS A 154 -8.35 -10.37 -0.61
N ASN A 155 -9.48 -10.78 -0.06
CA ASN A 155 -10.62 -9.90 0.25
C ASN A 155 -10.52 -9.24 1.64
N GLY A 156 -9.46 -9.51 2.41
CA GLY A 156 -9.23 -8.97 3.75
C GLY A 156 -9.79 -9.82 4.89
N THR A 157 -10.57 -10.87 4.60
CA THR A 157 -11.12 -11.74 5.65
C THR A 157 -10.00 -12.55 6.31
N ILE A 158 -9.99 -12.58 7.65
CA ILE A 158 -9.04 -13.39 8.41
C ILE A 158 -9.16 -14.87 8.03
N MET A 159 -8.02 -15.50 7.76
CA MET A 159 -7.93 -16.91 7.37
C MET A 159 -7.49 -17.78 8.54
N ARG A 160 -6.48 -17.32 9.27
CA ARG A 160 -5.89 -18.06 10.39
C ARG A 160 -5.23 -17.10 11.37
N SER A 161 -5.27 -17.46 12.65
CA SER A 161 -4.49 -16.79 13.69
C SER A 161 -3.99 -17.79 14.72
N GLY A 162 -2.90 -17.46 15.38
CA GLY A 162 -2.32 -18.24 16.47
C GLY A 162 -0.98 -17.64 16.88
N SER A 163 -0.22 -18.34 17.71
CA SER A 163 1.11 -17.89 18.10
C SER A 163 2.18 -18.93 17.80
N PHE A 164 3.41 -18.45 17.67
CA PHE A 164 4.60 -19.27 17.60
C PHE A 164 5.52 -19.00 18.78
N LYS A 165 6.19 -20.06 19.26
CA LYS A 165 7.30 -19.98 20.19
C LYS A 165 8.51 -20.65 19.56
N SER A 166 9.46 -19.83 19.12
CA SER A 166 10.71 -20.28 18.50
C SER A 166 10.48 -21.16 17.26
N GLY A 167 9.58 -20.72 16.38
CA GLY A 167 9.26 -21.40 15.13
C GLY A 167 8.21 -22.52 15.26
N VAL A 168 7.84 -22.91 16.48
CA VAL A 168 6.85 -23.97 16.74
C VAL A 168 5.50 -23.37 17.09
N GLN A 169 4.42 -23.94 16.56
CA GLN A 169 3.05 -23.53 16.89
C GLN A 169 2.82 -23.67 18.40
N ALA A 170 2.26 -22.65 19.02
CA ALA A 170 1.95 -22.65 20.45
C ALA A 170 0.54 -22.11 20.69
N GLY A 171 -0.07 -22.55 21.78
CA GLY A 171 -1.32 -21.99 22.26
C GLY A 171 -2.50 -22.31 21.33
N THR A 172 -3.50 -21.45 21.38
CA THR A 172 -4.73 -21.65 20.61
C THR A 172 -4.59 -21.12 19.19
N TRP A 173 -4.80 -22.01 18.23
CA TRP A 173 -4.85 -21.70 16.81
C TRP A 173 -6.28 -21.71 16.32
N THR A 174 -6.68 -20.64 15.63
CA THR A 174 -8.01 -20.48 15.08
C THR A 174 -7.93 -20.40 13.56
N THR A 175 -8.73 -21.23 12.88
CA THR A 175 -8.98 -21.15 11.43
C THR A 175 -10.39 -20.63 11.23
N TYR A 176 -10.53 -19.71 10.29
CA TYR A 176 -11.80 -19.05 9.98
C TYR A 176 -12.27 -19.46 8.60
N ASP A 177 -13.58 -19.52 8.39
CA ASP A 177 -14.20 -19.75 7.08
C ASP A 177 -14.08 -18.52 6.15
N GLN A 178 -14.72 -18.58 4.97
CA GLN A 178 -14.69 -17.50 3.99
C GLN A 178 -15.41 -16.22 4.44
N ALA A 179 -16.35 -16.33 5.40
CA ALA A 179 -17.05 -15.21 6.00
C ALA A 179 -16.31 -14.63 7.22
N GLY A 180 -15.23 -15.28 7.66
CA GLY A 180 -14.45 -14.89 8.83
C GLY A 180 -15.00 -15.45 10.14
N LYS A 181 -15.93 -16.40 10.09
CA LYS A 181 -16.43 -17.09 11.29
C LYS A 181 -15.47 -18.21 11.67
N VAL A 182 -15.32 -18.45 12.98
CA VAL A 182 -14.51 -19.56 13.49
C VAL A 182 -15.00 -20.87 12.89
N TYR A 183 -14.12 -21.55 12.17
CA TYR A 183 -14.33 -22.86 11.57
C TYR A 183 -13.70 -23.98 12.42
N LYS A 184 -12.49 -23.74 12.93
CA LYS A 184 -11.75 -24.71 13.73
C LYS A 184 -10.87 -24.02 14.76
N VAL A 185 -10.81 -24.60 15.96
CA VAL A 185 -9.87 -24.24 17.01
C VAL A 185 -9.02 -25.46 17.34
N THR A 186 -7.71 -25.27 17.45
CA THR A 186 -6.74 -26.33 17.81
C THR A 186 -5.84 -25.82 18.92
N GLN A 187 -5.56 -26.65 19.92
CA GLN A 187 -4.60 -26.36 20.98
C GLN A 187 -3.26 -27.03 20.66
N PHE A 188 -2.16 -26.28 20.78
CA PHE A 188 -0.78 -26.74 20.66
C PHE A 188 0.01 -26.44 21.94
#